data_AF-A0A3S3Z3S3-F1
#
_entry.id   AF-A0A3S3Z3S3-F1
#
_cell.length_a   1.000
_cell.length_b   1.000
_cell.length_c   1.000
_cell.angle_alpha   90.00
_cell.angle_beta   90.00
_cell.angle_gamma   90.00
#
_symmetry.space_group_name_H-M   'P 1'
#
loop_
_entity.id
_entity.type
_entity.pdbx_description
1 polymer ?
#
loop_
_entity_poly.entity_id
_entity_poly.type
_entity_poly.pdbx_seq_one_letter_code
_entity_poly.pdbx_strand_id
1 'polypeptide(L)'
;MCSTPSRSPSTGCSATGRSRTRTPRPGEAPPRSDGNQPSPSASYPGPVADAPPFLDVPGLDPLSERVYLDLLRDGRSNAAHVSATFGVGVPAASVILESLREMGLASRLDGEERDYTAVDPGYSLRVIADRMGDQVQRIRQTLPRLVDLFERVPVTEGDLTQTQVLGDADAVAAWYTRLQHEARREFLAFDRPPYVSASLDPVESTALDRGVEWRAIYTIESFDTGTTWDEVAGLAEHGEQARIAPDLPVKLAIVDRRSALVSLTLDSGRVTALVTSSAPLVDALRQLFEFHWARSLPLGDARADAERGEGPPRGPVAGAGRTRDATAEERTLLALMAVGMKDDAIARQLGISPRTLRRRTQDLMVALEADTRFQAGIEAARRGWL
;
A
#
# COMPACT_ATOMS: atom_id res chain seq x y z
N MET A 1 2.17 -60.63 2.05
CA MET A 1 1.38 -60.91 0.83
C MET A 1 0.80 -59.57 0.39
N CYS A 2 1.15 -58.90 -0.71
CA CYS A 2 2.02 -59.11 -1.88
C CYS A 2 2.76 -57.77 -2.10
N SER A 3 4.09 -57.72 -2.20
CA SER A 3 4.94 -58.00 -3.37
C SER A 3 5.29 -56.72 -4.15
N THR A 4 6.59 -56.40 -4.10
CA THR A 4 7.38 -55.57 -5.03
C THR A 4 7.22 -56.07 -6.48
N PRO A 5 7.53 -55.25 -7.51
CA PRO A 5 8.89 -55.27 -8.12
C PRO A 5 9.36 -53.88 -8.64
N SER A 6 10.63 -53.51 -8.74
CA SER A 6 11.83 -54.08 -9.40
C SER A 6 11.89 -53.95 -10.93
N ARG A 7 13.02 -53.37 -11.38
CA ARG A 7 13.80 -53.56 -12.65
C ARG A 7 13.38 -52.72 -13.88
N SER A 8 14.24 -51.85 -14.45
CA SER A 8 15.56 -51.97 -15.14
C SER A 8 15.39 -51.64 -16.66
N PRO A 9 16.35 -51.85 -17.58
CA PRO A 9 17.33 -50.87 -18.08
C PRO A 9 17.42 -50.81 -19.63
N SER A 10 18.32 -50.00 -20.20
CA SER A 10 19.11 -50.23 -21.45
C SER A 10 19.61 -48.86 -21.98
N THR A 11 20.90 -48.55 -22.17
CA THR A 11 22.00 -49.13 -22.98
C THR A 11 21.93 -48.80 -24.48
N GLY A 12 22.94 -48.06 -24.94
CA GLY A 12 23.34 -47.81 -26.33
C GLY A 12 24.18 -46.53 -26.36
N CYS A 13 25.52 -46.51 -26.24
CA CYS A 13 26.60 -47.14 -27.00
C CYS A 13 26.73 -46.64 -28.45
N SER A 14 27.72 -45.76 -28.70
CA SER A 14 28.67 -45.70 -29.83
C SER A 14 29.31 -44.30 -29.87
N ALA A 15 30.60 -44.13 -29.55
CA ALA A 15 31.76 -44.14 -30.46
C ALA A 15 31.77 -42.89 -31.38
N THR A 16 32.82 -42.12 -31.63
CA THR A 16 34.29 -42.28 -31.53
C THR A 16 34.89 -40.92 -31.95
N GLY A 17 36.06 -40.53 -31.43
CA GLY A 17 36.81 -39.39 -31.99
C GLY A 17 37.90 -38.80 -31.10
N ARG A 18 38.99 -39.55 -30.86
CA ARG A 18 40.24 -39.03 -30.30
C ARG A 18 40.98 -38.19 -31.36
N SER A 19 41.71 -37.15 -30.96
CA SER A 19 43.20 -37.03 -30.97
C SER A 19 43.54 -35.55 -31.21
N ARG A 20 44.61 -34.91 -30.74
CA ARG A 20 45.77 -35.26 -29.91
C ARG A 20 46.44 -33.93 -29.51
N THR A 21 47.04 -33.96 -28.34
CA THR A 21 47.96 -32.98 -27.74
C THR A 21 49.19 -32.68 -28.60
N ARG A 22 49.72 -31.46 -28.48
CA ARG A 22 51.14 -31.17 -28.74
C ARG A 22 51.64 -30.02 -27.86
N THR A 23 52.48 -30.35 -26.90
CA THR A 23 53.33 -29.45 -26.12
C THR A 23 54.67 -29.25 -26.84
N PRO A 24 55.32 -28.08 -26.74
CA PRO A 24 56.78 -27.99 -26.82
C PRO A 24 57.41 -27.39 -25.54
N ARG A 25 58.70 -27.69 -25.36
CA ARG A 25 59.58 -27.38 -24.21
C ARG A 25 60.54 -26.21 -24.57
N PRO A 26 61.46 -25.75 -23.69
CA PRO A 26 61.57 -24.36 -23.25
C PRO A 26 62.75 -23.57 -23.85
N GLY A 27 62.69 -22.24 -23.73
CA GLY A 27 63.86 -21.35 -23.73
C GLY A 27 63.95 -20.39 -24.91
N GLU A 28 63.38 -19.20 -24.76
CA GLU A 28 63.96 -17.93 -25.24
C GLU A 28 63.14 -16.76 -24.69
N ALA A 29 63.83 -15.75 -24.15
CA ALA A 29 63.23 -14.58 -23.53
C ALA A 29 62.51 -13.70 -24.57
N PRO A 30 61.33 -13.12 -24.27
CA PRO A 30 60.67 -12.22 -25.19
C PRO A 30 61.36 -10.84 -25.19
N PRO A 31 61.32 -10.11 -26.33
CA PRO A 31 61.90 -8.78 -26.45
C PRO A 31 61.04 -7.77 -25.68
N ARG A 32 61.72 -6.77 -25.12
CA ARG A 32 61.11 -5.57 -24.54
C ARG A 32 60.36 -4.82 -25.62
N SER A 33 59.08 -4.52 -25.40
CA SER A 33 58.37 -3.47 -26.11
C SER A 33 57.74 -2.52 -25.10
N ASP A 34 58.34 -1.34 -25.02
CA ASP A 34 57.78 -0.14 -24.41
C ASP A 34 56.39 0.15 -25.00
N GLY A 35 55.47 0.58 -24.14
CA GLY A 35 54.11 0.91 -24.54
C GLY A 35 53.20 1.16 -23.35
N ASN A 36 53.59 2.10 -22.50
CA ASN A 36 52.76 2.67 -21.45
C ASN A 36 51.52 3.32 -22.08
N GLN A 37 50.35 2.68 -21.95
CA GLN A 37 49.05 3.33 -22.10
C GLN A 37 48.26 3.07 -20.81
N PRO A 38 47.92 4.11 -20.02
CA PRO A 38 47.01 3.93 -18.91
C PRO A 38 45.61 3.61 -19.45
N SER A 39 44.98 2.57 -18.89
CA SER A 39 43.58 2.23 -19.12
C SER A 39 42.69 3.44 -18.80
N PRO A 40 41.54 3.60 -19.49
CA PRO A 40 40.70 4.78 -19.34
C PRO A 40 40.15 4.81 -17.90
N SER A 41 40.48 5.89 -17.20
CA SER A 41 39.85 6.31 -15.95
C SER A 41 38.33 6.24 -16.12
N ALA A 42 37.68 5.36 -15.37
CA ALA A 42 36.23 5.31 -15.28
C ALA A 42 35.74 6.65 -14.72
N SER A 43 35.35 7.54 -15.63
CA SER A 43 34.76 8.83 -15.29
C SER A 43 33.37 8.58 -14.71
N TYR A 44 33.28 8.58 -13.38
CA TYR A 44 31.98 8.60 -12.71
C TYR A 44 31.31 9.96 -12.95
N PRO A 45 30.04 10.01 -13.41
CA PRO A 45 29.32 11.25 -13.55
C PRO A 45 29.11 11.87 -12.16
N GLY A 46 29.37 13.18 -12.02
CA GLY A 46 29.09 13.93 -10.80
C GLY A 46 27.59 13.92 -10.46
N PRO A 47 27.20 13.94 -9.18
CA PRO A 47 25.81 13.71 -8.79
C PRO A 47 24.93 14.93 -9.07
N VAL A 48 23.76 14.63 -9.63
CA VAL A 48 22.58 15.49 -9.71
C VAL A 48 21.98 15.60 -8.30
N ALA A 49 21.49 16.78 -7.91
CA ALA A 49 21.09 17.13 -6.54
C ALA A 49 19.92 16.31 -5.93
N ASP A 50 19.32 15.36 -6.67
CA ASP A 50 18.19 14.52 -6.25
C ASP A 50 18.45 13.00 -6.40
N ALA A 51 19.70 12.57 -6.52
CA ALA A 51 20.03 11.14 -6.54
C ALA A 51 19.99 10.54 -5.12
N PRO A 52 19.47 9.30 -4.93
CA PRO A 52 19.53 8.63 -3.63
C PRO A 52 20.99 8.47 -3.18
N PRO A 53 21.24 8.50 -1.85
CA PRO A 53 22.59 8.36 -1.31
C PRO A 53 23.23 7.04 -1.80
N PHE A 54 24.52 7.08 -2.14
CA PHE A 54 25.20 5.93 -2.72
C PHE A 54 25.46 4.84 -1.68
N LEU A 55 25.72 5.22 -0.42
CA LEU A 55 26.01 4.27 0.66
C LEU A 55 24.80 4.02 1.58
N ASP A 56 23.84 4.96 1.65
CA ASP A 56 22.62 4.89 2.47
C ASP A 56 22.86 4.36 3.91
N VAL A 57 23.97 4.81 4.52
CA VAL A 57 24.34 4.42 5.88
C VAL A 57 23.64 5.35 6.87
N PRO A 58 22.86 4.83 7.85
CA PRO A 58 22.22 5.67 8.85
C PRO A 58 23.22 6.53 9.62
N GLY A 59 23.01 7.84 9.64
CA GLY A 59 23.90 8.82 10.28
C GLY A 59 24.98 9.39 9.36
N LEU A 60 25.08 8.94 8.10
CA LEU A 60 25.93 9.53 7.08
C LEU A 60 25.10 10.46 6.19
N ASP A 61 25.23 11.77 6.39
CA ASP A 61 24.55 12.75 5.54
C ASP A 61 25.22 12.89 4.15
N PRO A 62 24.52 13.46 3.14
CA PRO A 62 25.03 13.54 1.77
C PRO A 62 26.33 14.34 1.60
N LEU A 63 26.64 15.29 2.50
CA LEU A 63 27.90 16.01 2.46
C LEU A 63 29.03 15.14 3.03
N SER A 64 28.79 14.49 4.16
CA SER A 64 29.75 13.55 4.76
C SER A 64 30.07 12.37 3.82
N GLU A 65 29.08 11.85 3.10
CA GLU A 65 29.30 10.81 2.08
C GLU A 65 30.25 11.29 0.97
N ARG A 66 30.06 12.50 0.46
CA ARG A 66 30.94 13.06 -0.57
C ARG A 66 32.35 13.30 -0.06
N VAL A 67 32.50 13.75 1.19
CA VAL A 67 33.82 13.89 1.84
C VAL A 67 34.51 12.54 2.01
N TYR A 68 33.77 11.49 2.36
CA TYR A 68 34.32 10.13 2.44
C TYR A 68 34.75 9.59 1.07
N LEU A 69 33.97 9.82 0.02
CA LEU A 69 34.32 9.43 -1.35
C LEU A 69 35.57 10.18 -1.86
N ASP A 70 35.72 11.47 -1.50
CA ASP A 70 36.93 12.25 -1.77
C ASP A 70 38.15 11.69 -1.03
N LEU A 71 37.98 11.36 0.26
CA LEU A 71 39.01 10.72 1.07
C LEU A 71 39.44 9.35 0.54
N LEU A 72 38.53 8.57 -0.04
CA LEU A 72 38.84 7.30 -0.70
C LEU A 72 39.63 7.49 -2.01
N ARG A 73 39.41 8.60 -2.72
CA ARG A 73 40.11 8.92 -3.98
C ARG A 73 41.52 9.41 -3.72
N ASP A 74 41.66 10.35 -2.80
CA ASP A 74 42.93 11.05 -2.54
C ASP A 74 43.77 10.34 -1.46
N GLY A 75 43.17 9.41 -0.72
CA GLY A 75 43.80 8.57 0.29
C GLY A 75 44.13 9.29 1.61
N ARG A 76 44.27 10.62 1.59
CA ARG A 76 44.47 11.47 2.77
C ARG A 76 43.74 12.80 2.61
N SER A 77 43.22 13.33 3.70
CA SER A 77 42.56 14.63 3.71
C SER A 77 42.65 15.29 5.09
N ASN A 78 42.46 16.61 5.14
CA ASN A 78 42.39 17.37 6.38
C ASN A 78 41.30 18.44 6.30
N ALA A 79 41.01 19.09 7.42
CA ALA A 79 39.92 20.06 7.50
C ALA A 79 40.08 21.26 6.57
N ALA A 80 41.31 21.65 6.24
CA ALA A 80 41.58 22.74 5.30
C ALA A 80 41.26 22.33 3.85
N HIS A 81 41.66 21.12 3.44
CA HIS A 81 41.30 20.56 2.14
C HIS A 81 39.78 20.41 1.99
N VAL A 82 39.12 19.79 2.98
CA VAL A 82 37.65 19.62 2.95
C VAL A 82 36.93 20.97 2.90
N SER A 83 37.43 21.97 3.63
CA SER A 83 36.89 23.33 3.56
C SER A 83 36.98 23.94 2.16
N ALA A 84 38.15 23.81 1.50
CA ALA A 84 38.38 24.36 0.18
C ALA A 84 37.57 23.64 -0.91
N THR A 85 37.52 22.30 -0.87
CA THR A 85 36.87 21.46 -1.88
C THR A 85 35.35 21.53 -1.79
N PHE A 86 34.78 21.56 -0.59
CA PHE A 86 33.32 21.48 -0.37
C PHE A 86 32.67 22.81 0.03
N GLY A 87 33.45 23.90 0.14
CA GLY A 87 32.94 25.24 0.43
C GLY A 87 32.35 25.40 1.84
N VAL A 88 32.79 24.57 2.79
CA VAL A 88 32.37 24.63 4.20
C VAL A 88 33.44 25.28 5.07
N GLY A 89 33.06 25.83 6.23
CA GLY A 89 34.04 26.38 7.17
C GLY A 89 34.93 25.29 7.79
N VAL A 90 36.19 25.62 8.10
CA VAL A 90 37.17 24.71 8.73
C VAL A 90 36.65 24.02 10.01
N PRO A 91 35.90 24.69 10.91
CA PRO A 91 35.29 24.01 12.06
C PRO A 91 34.28 22.94 11.66
N ALA A 92 33.44 23.20 10.65
CA ALA A 92 32.46 22.24 10.15
C ALA A 92 33.13 21.06 9.43
N ALA A 93 34.18 21.33 8.63
CA ALA A 93 34.99 20.30 8.00
C ALA A 93 35.64 19.35 9.03
N SER A 94 36.12 19.91 10.16
CA SER A 94 36.68 19.12 11.25
C SER A 94 35.64 18.21 11.91
N VAL A 95 34.41 18.70 12.09
CA VAL A 95 33.29 17.90 12.62
C VAL A 95 32.94 16.76 11.68
N ILE A 96 32.87 17.01 10.36
CA ILE A 96 32.56 15.98 9.37
C ILE A 96 33.61 14.85 9.39
N LEU A 97 34.89 15.20 9.36
CA LEU A 97 35.98 14.22 9.41
C LEU A 97 35.96 13.41 10.73
N GLU A 98 35.56 14.05 11.83
CA GLU A 98 35.42 13.37 13.10
C GLU A 98 34.22 12.43 13.15
N SER A 99 33.08 12.83 12.59
CA SER A 99 31.92 11.95 12.43
C SER A 99 32.26 10.71 11.59
N LEU A 100 33.00 10.88 10.49
CA LEU A 100 33.51 9.77 9.67
C LEU A 100 34.44 8.85 10.48
N ARG A 101 35.27 9.42 11.37
CA ARG A 101 36.12 8.65 12.28
C ARG A 101 35.31 7.86 13.31
N GLU A 102 34.29 8.47 13.91
CA GLU A 102 33.42 7.82 14.89
C GLU A 102 32.59 6.69 14.26
N MET A 103 32.21 6.82 12.99
CA MET A 103 31.59 5.76 12.20
C MET A 103 32.57 4.65 11.77
N GLY A 104 33.87 4.83 11.97
CA GLY A 104 34.91 3.88 11.55
C GLY A 104 35.21 3.90 10.05
N LEU A 105 34.74 4.92 9.34
CA LEU A 105 35.00 5.14 7.91
C LEU A 105 36.33 5.85 7.66
N ALA A 106 36.81 6.64 8.63
CA ALA A 106 38.11 7.30 8.59
C ALA A 106 38.94 6.97 9.84
N SER A 107 40.27 7.10 9.72
CA SER A 107 41.19 7.06 10.84
C SER A 107 42.06 8.31 10.83
N ARG A 108 42.46 8.77 12.02
CA ARG A 108 43.36 9.91 12.17
C ARG A 108 44.80 9.41 12.12
N LEU A 109 45.64 10.09 11.35
CA LEU A 109 47.08 9.86 11.32
C LEU A 109 47.74 10.68 12.44
N ASP A 110 48.73 10.11 13.10
CA ASP A 110 49.54 10.82 14.09
C ASP A 110 50.55 11.73 13.36
N GLY A 111 50.40 13.05 13.53
CA GLY A 111 51.23 14.07 12.89
C GLY A 111 50.89 15.49 13.41
N GLU A 112 51.70 16.49 13.04
CA GLU A 112 51.46 17.89 13.41
C GLU A 112 50.21 18.47 12.72
N GLU A 113 49.95 18.05 11.49
CA GLU A 113 48.70 18.30 10.78
C GLU A 113 47.74 17.14 11.09
N ARG A 114 46.53 17.45 11.59
CA ARG A 114 45.49 16.45 11.92
C ARG A 114 44.91 15.84 10.63
N ASP A 115 45.69 15.00 9.98
CA ASP A 115 45.32 14.31 8.76
C ASP A 115 44.45 13.09 9.04
N TYR A 116 43.55 12.81 8.11
CA TYR A 116 42.67 11.66 8.11
C TYR A 116 42.95 10.80 6.87
N THR A 117 42.75 9.49 7.00
CA THR A 117 42.80 8.53 5.89
C THR A 117 41.56 7.65 5.93
N ALA A 118 41.10 7.18 4.77
CA ALA A 118 39.96 6.27 4.72
C ALA A 118 40.34 4.90 5.30
N VAL A 119 39.43 4.31 6.05
CA VAL A 119 39.52 2.89 6.44
C VAL A 119 39.02 2.05 5.27
N ASP A 120 39.65 0.90 5.02
CA ASP A 120 39.26 -0.02 3.95
C ASP A 120 37.74 -0.30 3.97
N PRO A 121 36.99 0.06 2.90
CA PRO A 121 35.54 -0.08 2.86
C PRO A 121 35.07 -1.54 2.93
N GLY A 122 35.87 -2.50 2.46
CA GLY A 122 35.56 -3.93 2.57
C GLY A 122 35.55 -4.42 4.02
N TYR A 123 36.30 -3.75 4.90
CA TYR A 123 36.26 -3.98 6.34
C TYR A 123 35.25 -3.05 7.05
N SER A 124 35.36 -1.74 6.87
CA SER A 124 34.55 -0.76 7.61
C SER A 124 33.05 -0.87 7.30
N LEU A 125 32.66 -0.95 6.01
CA LEU A 125 31.26 -1.08 5.63
C LEU A 125 30.68 -2.46 6.00
N ARG A 126 31.50 -3.52 5.97
CA ARG A 126 31.07 -4.85 6.44
C ARG A 126 30.74 -4.84 7.92
N VAL A 127 31.62 -4.27 8.74
CA VAL A 127 31.39 -4.13 10.19
C VAL A 127 30.13 -3.29 10.47
N ILE A 128 29.90 -2.22 9.71
CA ILE A 128 28.67 -1.42 9.82
C ILE A 128 27.44 -2.25 9.44
N ALA A 129 27.47 -2.97 8.31
CA ALA A 129 26.37 -3.80 7.85
C ALA A 129 26.04 -4.93 8.84
N ASP A 130 27.05 -5.62 9.36
CA ASP A 130 26.89 -6.68 10.37
C ASP A 130 26.26 -6.11 11.65
N ARG A 131 26.75 -4.94 12.12
CA ARG A 131 26.19 -4.25 13.30
C ARG A 131 24.73 -3.86 13.10
N MET A 132 24.35 -3.40 11.90
CA MET A 132 22.96 -3.09 11.54
C MET A 132 22.10 -4.35 11.54
N GLY A 133 22.60 -5.45 10.97
CA GLY A 133 21.95 -6.76 11.03
C GLY A 133 21.67 -7.20 12.47
N ASP A 134 22.67 -7.07 13.35
CA ASP A 134 22.54 -7.38 14.77
C ASP A 134 21.56 -6.44 15.49
N GLN A 135 21.48 -5.16 15.11
CA GLN A 135 20.49 -4.22 15.64
C GLN A 135 19.07 -4.61 15.24
N VAL A 136 18.84 -4.89 13.95
CA VAL A 136 17.53 -5.36 13.45
C VAL A 136 17.12 -6.64 14.18
N GLN A 137 18.05 -7.57 14.36
CA GLN A 137 17.78 -8.82 15.06
C GLN A 137 17.45 -8.60 16.54
N ARG A 138 18.17 -7.71 17.24
CA ARG A 138 17.87 -7.33 18.63
C ARG A 138 16.50 -6.68 18.78
N ILE A 139 16.12 -5.81 17.85
CA ILE A 139 14.77 -5.20 17.83
C ILE A 139 13.72 -6.30 17.67
N ARG A 140 13.88 -7.20 16.69
CA ARG A 140 12.96 -8.33 16.47
C ARG A 140 12.83 -9.24 17.68
N GLN A 141 13.92 -9.49 18.42
CA GLN A 141 13.91 -10.28 19.64
C GLN A 141 13.24 -9.56 20.81
N THR A 142 13.35 -8.24 20.89
CA THR A 142 12.79 -7.43 21.97
C THR A 142 11.31 -7.08 21.71
N LEU A 143 10.91 -7.06 20.44
CA LEU A 143 9.57 -6.66 20.00
C LEU A 143 8.44 -7.39 20.71
N PRO A 144 8.44 -8.74 20.88
CA PRO A 144 7.37 -9.42 21.60
C PRO A 144 7.22 -8.94 23.04
N ARG A 145 8.33 -8.61 23.72
CA ARG A 145 8.30 -8.07 25.08
C ARG A 145 7.80 -6.63 25.12
N LEU A 146 8.13 -5.81 24.12
CA LEU A 146 7.58 -4.45 24.01
C LEU A 146 6.10 -4.46 23.71
N VAL A 147 5.65 -5.37 22.83
CA VAL A 147 4.22 -5.62 22.56
C VAL A 147 3.52 -6.06 23.84
N ASP A 148 4.06 -7.03 24.56
CA ASP A 148 3.53 -7.50 25.84
C ASP A 148 3.52 -6.39 26.92
N LEU A 149 4.55 -5.53 26.98
CA LEU A 149 4.55 -4.36 27.86
C LEU A 149 3.53 -3.30 27.43
N PHE A 150 3.36 -3.08 26.13
CA PHE A 150 2.38 -2.16 25.57
C PHE A 150 0.95 -2.66 25.81
N GLU A 151 0.70 -3.95 25.62
CA GLU A 151 -0.56 -4.62 25.98
C GLU A 151 -0.81 -4.60 27.49
N ARG A 152 0.26 -4.57 28.31
CA ARG A 152 0.19 -4.44 29.77
C ARG A 152 0.15 -3.00 30.29
N VAL A 153 0.32 -1.97 29.45
CA VAL A 153 0.02 -0.61 29.86
C VAL A 153 -1.46 -0.62 30.21
N PRO A 154 -1.84 -0.45 31.49
CA PRO A 154 -3.24 -0.41 31.85
C PRO A 154 -3.81 0.80 31.12
N VAL A 155 -4.72 0.55 30.19
CA VAL A 155 -5.68 1.57 29.78
C VAL A 155 -6.39 1.98 31.07
N THR A 156 -6.04 3.18 31.56
CA THR A 156 -6.50 3.79 32.81
C THR A 156 -7.89 3.31 33.24
N GLU A 157 -7.96 2.52 34.33
CA GLU A 157 -9.17 2.20 35.12
C GLU A 157 -10.48 1.85 34.36
N GLY A 158 -10.41 1.27 33.16
CA GLY A 158 -11.58 0.97 32.31
C GLY A 158 -11.89 -0.52 32.05
N ASP A 159 -11.13 -1.46 32.62
CA ASP A 159 -11.22 -2.90 32.27
C ASP A 159 -12.41 -3.66 32.90
N LEU A 160 -13.47 -2.92 33.30
CA LEU A 160 -14.81 -3.48 33.50
C LEU A 160 -15.78 -3.12 32.36
N THR A 161 -15.37 -2.23 31.46
CA THR A 161 -16.17 -1.85 30.31
C THR A 161 -15.50 -2.36 29.05
N GLN A 162 -16.08 -3.39 28.44
CA GLN A 162 -15.84 -3.81 27.05
C GLN A 162 -16.15 -2.70 26.03
N THR A 163 -16.24 -1.44 26.46
CA THR A 163 -16.76 -0.30 25.72
C THR A 163 -16.11 0.97 26.27
N GLN A 164 -15.44 1.73 25.40
CA GLN A 164 -14.75 2.98 25.70
C GLN A 164 -15.29 4.11 24.83
N VAL A 165 -15.41 5.31 25.40
CA VAL A 165 -15.70 6.53 24.63
C VAL A 165 -14.40 7.29 24.37
N LEU A 166 -14.12 7.58 23.10
CA LEU A 166 -13.02 8.39 22.62
C LEU A 166 -13.53 9.82 22.39
N GLY A 167 -12.82 10.81 22.93
CA GLY A 167 -13.20 12.22 22.85
C GLY A 167 -12.29 13.08 21.98
N ASP A 168 -11.27 12.49 21.35
CA ASP A 168 -10.31 13.21 20.53
C ASP A 168 -10.17 12.59 19.14
N ALA A 169 -9.86 13.44 18.16
CA ALA A 169 -9.76 13.09 16.76
C ALA A 169 -8.62 12.09 16.46
N ASP A 170 -7.45 12.31 17.08
CA ASP A 170 -6.26 11.51 16.83
C ASP A 170 -6.42 10.08 17.36
N ALA A 171 -7.08 9.91 18.51
CA ALA A 171 -7.40 8.60 19.07
C ALA A 171 -8.43 7.86 18.21
N VAL A 172 -9.44 8.55 17.66
CA VAL A 172 -10.40 7.92 16.75
C VAL A 172 -9.70 7.46 15.48
N ALA A 173 -8.82 8.29 14.89
CA ALA A 173 -8.02 7.91 13.73
C ALA A 173 -7.08 6.72 14.03
N ALA A 174 -6.35 6.77 15.14
CA ALA A 174 -5.46 5.69 15.58
C ALA A 174 -6.22 4.37 15.81
N TRP A 175 -7.40 4.43 16.41
CA TRP A 175 -8.26 3.25 16.58
C TRP A 175 -8.77 2.70 15.26
N TYR A 176 -9.18 3.56 14.32
CA TYR A 176 -9.62 3.13 13.00
C TYR A 176 -8.49 2.42 12.24
N THR A 177 -7.28 3.01 12.19
CA THR A 177 -6.10 2.39 11.58
C THR A 177 -5.74 1.06 12.25
N ARG A 178 -5.80 1.01 13.59
CA ARG A 178 -5.58 -0.22 14.36
C ARG A 178 -6.56 -1.33 13.96
N LEU A 179 -7.85 -1.03 13.86
CA LEU A 179 -8.87 -2.00 13.45
C LEU A 179 -8.57 -2.59 12.07
N GLN A 180 -8.14 -1.77 11.10
CA GLN A 180 -7.78 -2.26 9.77
C GLN A 180 -6.54 -3.18 9.78
N HIS A 181 -5.54 -2.88 10.62
CA HIS A 181 -4.37 -3.75 10.80
C HIS A 181 -4.70 -5.07 11.51
N GLU A 182 -5.59 -5.04 12.49
CA GLU A 182 -5.98 -6.23 13.27
C GLU A 182 -6.92 -7.17 12.52
N ALA A 183 -7.56 -6.72 11.44
CA ALA A 183 -8.48 -7.53 10.65
C ALA A 183 -7.81 -8.77 10.03
N ARG A 184 -8.38 -9.94 10.30
CA ARG A 184 -7.90 -11.24 9.79
C ARG A 184 -8.90 -11.99 8.94
N ARG A 185 -10.19 -11.71 9.07
CA ARG A 185 -11.28 -12.43 8.40
C ARG A 185 -12.26 -11.49 7.73
N GLU A 186 -12.81 -10.53 8.46
CA GLU A 186 -13.80 -9.61 7.92
C GLU A 186 -13.63 -8.18 8.44
N PHE A 187 -13.95 -7.22 7.56
CA PHE A 187 -14.06 -5.81 7.87
C PHE A 187 -15.37 -5.27 7.28
N LEU A 188 -16.24 -4.70 8.13
CA LEU A 188 -17.54 -4.16 7.73
C LEU A 188 -17.59 -2.67 8.02
N ALA A 189 -17.94 -1.85 7.03
CA ALA A 189 -17.89 -0.39 7.16
C ALA A 189 -19.17 0.33 6.71
N PHE A 190 -19.63 1.29 7.52
CA PHE A 190 -20.44 2.41 7.04
C PHE A 190 -19.51 3.59 6.82
N ASP A 191 -19.17 3.80 5.56
CA ASP A 191 -18.36 4.92 5.14
C ASP A 191 -19.27 6.14 4.90
N ARG A 192 -19.17 7.11 5.81
CA ARG A 192 -19.83 8.41 5.71
C ARG A 192 -19.01 9.51 6.41
N PRO A 193 -19.18 10.79 6.02
CA PRO A 193 -18.64 11.91 6.76
C PRO A 193 -19.31 12.08 8.14
N PRO A 194 -18.66 12.78 9.09
CA PRO A 194 -17.40 13.52 8.95
C PRO A 194 -16.14 12.63 8.96
N TYR A 195 -15.12 13.01 8.19
CA TYR A 195 -13.79 12.40 8.22
C TYR A 195 -12.88 13.15 9.18
N VAL A 196 -12.22 12.41 10.06
CA VAL A 196 -11.34 12.95 11.11
C VAL A 196 -9.92 13.16 10.57
N SER A 197 -9.55 12.41 9.54
CA SER A 197 -8.30 12.52 8.80
C SER A 197 -8.58 12.31 7.32
N ALA A 198 -7.92 13.10 6.48
CA ALA A 198 -7.91 12.95 5.02
C ALA A 198 -6.80 11.98 4.53
N SER A 199 -6.00 11.42 5.45
CA SER A 199 -5.02 10.39 5.10
C SER A 199 -5.69 9.03 5.07
N LEU A 200 -6.16 8.67 3.88
CA LEU A 200 -6.38 7.28 3.50
C LEU A 200 -4.99 6.66 3.32
N ASP A 201 -4.42 6.14 4.42
CA ASP A 201 -3.27 5.24 4.30
C ASP A 201 -3.68 3.99 3.47
N PRO A 202 -2.77 3.36 2.71
CA PRO A 202 -3.03 2.17 1.88
C PRO A 202 -3.29 0.88 2.70
N VAL A 203 -3.82 1.02 3.92
CA VAL A 203 -4.07 -0.10 4.84
C VAL A 203 -5.21 -0.98 4.35
N GLU A 204 -6.22 -0.40 3.68
CA GLU A 204 -7.35 -1.14 3.11
C GLU A 204 -6.88 -2.12 2.01
N SER A 205 -6.11 -1.65 1.03
CA SER A 205 -5.49 -2.52 0.01
C SER A 205 -4.61 -3.59 0.65
N THR A 206 -3.82 -3.24 1.68
CA THR A 206 -3.00 -4.21 2.39
C THR A 206 -3.84 -5.26 3.14
N ALA A 207 -5.04 -4.91 3.62
CA ALA A 207 -5.96 -5.84 4.26
C ALA A 207 -6.62 -6.78 3.23
N LEU A 208 -7.02 -6.24 2.09
CA LEU A 208 -7.52 -7.00 0.94
C LEU A 208 -6.48 -7.99 0.42
N ASP A 209 -5.21 -7.59 0.31
CA ASP A 209 -4.09 -8.47 -0.08
C ASP A 209 -3.88 -9.64 0.88
N ARG A 210 -4.25 -9.49 2.17
CA ARG A 210 -4.24 -10.57 3.16
C ARG A 210 -5.44 -11.52 3.05
N GLY A 211 -6.38 -11.25 2.14
CA GLY A 211 -7.60 -12.02 1.93
C GLY A 211 -8.70 -11.74 2.96
N VAL A 212 -8.71 -10.56 3.58
CA VAL A 212 -9.80 -10.12 4.47
C VAL A 212 -11.06 -9.85 3.63
N GLU A 213 -12.21 -10.39 4.04
CA GLU A 213 -13.49 -10.05 3.41
C GLU A 213 -13.90 -8.63 3.79
N TRP A 214 -13.80 -7.71 2.84
CA TRP A 214 -14.14 -6.31 3.07
C TRP A 214 -15.48 -5.96 2.44
N ARG A 215 -16.40 -5.41 3.25
CA ARG A 215 -17.72 -4.97 2.83
C ARG A 215 -17.96 -3.54 3.31
N ALA A 216 -18.09 -2.59 2.40
CA ALA A 216 -18.35 -1.20 2.74
C ALA A 216 -19.65 -0.68 2.10
N ILE A 217 -20.38 0.13 2.87
CA ILE A 217 -21.51 0.91 2.36
C ILE A 217 -21.11 2.38 2.43
N TYR A 218 -21.09 3.04 1.28
CA TYR A 218 -20.79 4.46 1.14
C TYR A 218 -22.08 5.29 1.12
N THR A 219 -22.05 6.50 1.66
CA THR A 219 -23.06 7.51 1.35
C THR A 219 -22.63 8.36 0.15
N ILE A 220 -23.59 9.08 -0.44
CA ILE A 220 -23.31 10.03 -1.53
C ILE A 220 -22.33 11.12 -1.07
N GLU A 221 -22.53 11.60 0.16
CA GLU A 221 -21.71 12.65 0.77
C GLU A 221 -20.25 12.23 0.96
N SER A 222 -19.96 10.92 1.03
CA SER A 222 -18.58 10.41 1.04
C SER A 222 -17.79 10.88 -0.17
N PHE A 223 -18.44 10.96 -1.33
CA PHE A 223 -17.83 11.38 -2.59
C PHE A 223 -17.66 12.89 -2.75
N ASP A 224 -18.32 13.69 -1.91
CA ASP A 224 -18.17 15.14 -1.90
C ASP A 224 -17.01 15.60 -1.01
N THR A 225 -16.60 14.79 -0.02
CA THR A 225 -15.78 15.26 1.12
C THR A 225 -14.60 14.38 1.53
N GLY A 226 -14.47 13.17 0.99
CA GLY A 226 -13.39 12.25 1.40
C GLY A 226 -12.89 11.35 0.29
N THR A 227 -13.72 10.42 -0.15
CA THR A 227 -13.33 9.31 -1.03
C THR A 227 -13.73 9.60 -2.48
N THR A 228 -12.88 9.30 -3.44
CA THR A 228 -13.21 9.45 -4.87
C THR A 228 -13.80 8.16 -5.45
N TRP A 229 -14.56 8.28 -6.55
CA TRP A 229 -15.08 7.11 -7.26
C TRP A 229 -13.98 6.21 -7.83
N ASP A 230 -12.86 6.78 -8.26
CA ASP A 230 -11.73 6.03 -8.79
C ASP A 230 -11.04 5.20 -7.71
N GLU A 231 -10.95 5.72 -6.47
CA GLU A 231 -10.44 4.98 -5.32
C GLU A 231 -11.33 3.78 -4.98
N VAL A 232 -12.65 3.99 -4.87
CA VAL A 232 -13.59 2.88 -4.59
C VAL A 232 -13.59 1.86 -5.73
N ALA A 233 -13.48 2.30 -6.99
CA ALA A 233 -13.36 1.40 -8.13
C ALA A 233 -12.07 0.57 -8.05
N GLY A 234 -10.95 1.20 -7.70
CA GLY A 234 -9.67 0.51 -7.50
C GLY A 234 -9.74 -0.53 -6.37
N LEU A 235 -10.40 -0.21 -5.25
CA LEU A 235 -10.59 -1.14 -4.14
C LEU A 235 -11.52 -2.30 -4.50
N ALA A 236 -12.59 -2.04 -5.25
CA ALA A 236 -13.47 -3.08 -5.78
C ALA A 236 -12.71 -4.05 -6.70
N GLU A 237 -11.78 -3.56 -7.52
CA GLU A 237 -10.88 -4.42 -8.31
C GLU A 237 -9.96 -5.30 -7.46
N HIS A 238 -9.62 -4.86 -6.23
CA HIS A 238 -8.83 -5.63 -5.25
C HIS A 238 -9.70 -6.53 -4.36
N GLY A 239 -11.00 -6.67 -4.66
CA GLY A 239 -11.91 -7.60 -4.00
C GLY A 239 -12.78 -6.99 -2.89
N GLU A 240 -12.78 -5.66 -2.76
CA GLU A 240 -13.74 -4.98 -1.89
C GLU A 240 -15.18 -5.15 -2.42
N GLN A 241 -16.12 -5.48 -1.55
CA GLN A 241 -17.54 -5.47 -1.89
C GLN A 241 -18.11 -4.10 -1.50
N ALA A 242 -18.20 -3.20 -2.47
CA ALA A 242 -18.71 -1.86 -2.26
C ALA A 242 -20.21 -1.76 -2.56
N ARG A 243 -20.96 -1.03 -1.71
CA ARG A 243 -22.36 -0.66 -1.95
C ARG A 243 -22.60 0.81 -1.64
N ILE A 244 -23.68 1.37 -2.18
CA ILE A 244 -24.11 2.74 -1.90
C ILE A 244 -25.51 2.78 -1.30
N ALA A 245 -25.68 3.67 -0.32
CA ALA A 245 -26.96 3.99 0.30
C ALA A 245 -27.18 5.51 0.29
N PRO A 246 -28.44 5.99 0.22
CA PRO A 246 -28.73 7.42 0.27
C PRO A 246 -28.37 8.04 1.63
N ASP A 247 -28.47 7.27 2.72
CA ASP A 247 -28.12 7.70 4.07
C ASP A 247 -27.70 6.50 4.95
N LEU A 248 -26.87 6.77 5.95
CA LEU A 248 -26.41 5.82 6.95
C LEU A 248 -26.48 6.44 8.35
N PRO A 249 -26.97 5.71 9.36
CA PRO A 249 -27.30 6.27 10.67
C PRO A 249 -26.07 6.70 11.48
N VAL A 250 -24.93 6.05 11.25
CA VAL A 250 -23.66 6.28 11.95
C VAL A 250 -22.49 5.99 11.01
N LYS A 251 -21.31 6.55 11.32
CA LYS A 251 -20.06 6.01 10.80
C LYS A 251 -19.67 4.80 11.66
N LEU A 252 -19.39 3.67 11.01
CA LEU A 252 -19.24 2.37 11.67
C LEU A 252 -18.08 1.59 11.05
N ALA A 253 -17.29 0.93 11.89
CA ALA A 253 -16.37 -0.12 11.48
C ALA A 253 -16.51 -1.33 12.42
N ILE A 254 -16.55 -2.54 11.88
CA ILE A 254 -16.61 -3.79 12.63
C ILE A 254 -15.52 -4.72 12.10
N VAL A 255 -14.76 -5.33 13.01
CA VAL A 255 -13.66 -6.24 12.66
C VAL A 255 -13.84 -7.60 13.32
N ASP A 256 -13.74 -8.66 12.51
CA ASP A 256 -13.69 -10.07 12.92
C ASP A 256 -14.81 -10.51 13.90
N ARG A 257 -15.93 -9.78 13.97
CA ARG A 257 -17.03 -9.96 14.94
C ARG A 257 -16.61 -9.78 16.40
N ARG A 258 -15.54 -9.03 16.63
CA ARG A 258 -14.92 -8.88 17.96
C ARG A 258 -14.86 -7.45 18.44
N SER A 259 -14.69 -6.51 17.54
CA SER A 259 -14.53 -5.10 17.87
C SER A 259 -15.33 -4.24 16.92
N ALA A 260 -15.91 -3.17 17.44
CA ALA A 260 -16.58 -2.16 16.64
C ALA A 260 -16.18 -0.75 17.08
N LEU A 261 -16.06 0.15 16.11
CA LEU A 261 -15.90 1.59 16.31
C LEU A 261 -17.11 2.30 15.71
N VAL A 262 -17.76 3.15 16.49
CA VAL A 262 -18.97 3.88 16.08
C VAL A 262 -18.81 5.36 16.40
N SER A 263 -18.98 6.24 15.42
CA SER A 263 -19.04 7.67 15.71
C SER A 263 -20.33 8.00 16.47
N LEU A 264 -20.18 8.67 17.61
CA LEU A 264 -21.29 9.17 18.44
C LEU A 264 -21.75 10.58 18.04
N THR A 265 -20.95 11.28 17.22
CA THR A 265 -21.25 12.59 16.67
C THR A 265 -21.13 12.57 15.15
N LEU A 266 -22.06 13.24 14.48
CA LEU A 266 -22.07 13.44 13.04
C LEU A 266 -21.70 14.89 12.64
N ASP A 267 -21.41 15.74 13.62
CA ASP A 267 -21.04 17.14 13.42
C ASP A 267 -19.52 17.30 13.34
N SER A 268 -19.04 18.10 12.39
CA SER A 268 -17.62 18.34 12.12
C SER A 268 -16.87 19.09 13.23
N GLY A 269 -17.58 19.68 14.20
CA GLY A 269 -16.99 20.47 15.29
C GLY A 269 -16.58 19.66 16.53
N ARG A 270 -16.99 18.39 16.65
CA ARG A 270 -16.65 17.53 17.79
C ARG A 270 -16.60 16.08 17.33
N VAL A 271 -15.45 15.43 17.49
CA VAL A 271 -15.28 14.01 17.18
C VAL A 271 -15.40 13.21 18.46
N THR A 272 -16.49 12.47 18.62
CA THR A 272 -16.66 11.50 19.70
C THR A 272 -16.97 10.14 19.09
N ALA A 273 -16.30 9.09 19.53
CA ALA A 273 -16.58 7.73 19.08
C ALA A 273 -16.65 6.75 20.24
N LEU A 274 -17.32 5.64 20.00
CA LEU A 274 -17.43 4.50 20.91
C LEU A 274 -16.63 3.36 20.32
N VAL A 275 -15.65 2.83 21.05
CA VAL A 275 -15.01 1.56 20.74
C VAL A 275 -15.61 0.51 21.65
N THR A 276 -16.01 -0.63 21.12
CA THR A 276 -16.53 -1.74 21.93
C THR A 276 -16.01 -3.08 21.45
N SER A 277 -15.65 -3.94 22.41
CA SER A 277 -15.41 -5.37 22.25
C SER A 277 -16.51 -6.22 22.89
N SER A 278 -17.64 -5.59 23.27
CA SER A 278 -18.75 -6.29 23.90
C SER A 278 -19.52 -7.11 22.88
N ALA A 279 -19.47 -8.44 22.99
CA ALA A 279 -20.08 -9.33 22.01
C ALA A 279 -21.57 -9.01 21.72
N PRO A 280 -22.46 -8.77 22.72
CA PRO A 280 -23.84 -8.41 22.43
C PRO A 280 -23.99 -7.08 21.66
N LEU A 281 -23.14 -6.09 21.94
CA LEU A 281 -23.18 -4.80 21.27
C LEU A 281 -22.60 -4.89 19.85
N VAL A 282 -21.50 -5.62 19.67
CA VAL A 282 -20.92 -5.91 18.35
C VAL A 282 -21.92 -6.66 17.48
N ASP A 283 -22.63 -7.66 18.03
CA ASP A 283 -23.66 -8.39 17.31
C ASP A 283 -24.86 -7.50 16.92
N ALA A 284 -25.25 -6.56 17.78
CA ALA A 284 -26.30 -5.58 17.46
C ALA A 284 -25.87 -4.63 16.33
N LEU A 285 -24.64 -4.11 16.38
CA LEU A 285 -24.08 -3.25 15.34
C LEU A 285 -23.90 -4.00 14.02
N ARG A 286 -23.54 -5.28 14.08
CA ARG A 286 -23.48 -6.13 12.89
C ARG A 286 -24.86 -6.36 12.28
N GLN A 287 -25.90 -6.57 13.10
CA GLN A 287 -27.28 -6.65 12.59
C GLN A 287 -27.71 -5.34 11.91
N LEU A 288 -27.32 -4.19 12.46
CA LEU A 288 -27.52 -2.89 11.82
C LEU A 288 -26.81 -2.84 10.46
N PHE A 289 -25.55 -3.29 10.39
CA PHE A 289 -24.81 -3.40 9.14
C PHE A 289 -25.55 -4.24 8.10
N GLU A 290 -25.90 -5.49 8.44
CA GLU A 290 -26.57 -6.41 7.51
C GLU A 290 -27.94 -5.87 7.05
N PHE A 291 -28.66 -5.16 7.92
CA PHE A 291 -29.92 -4.51 7.56
C PHE A 291 -29.74 -3.45 6.47
N HIS A 292 -28.73 -2.58 6.59
CA HIS A 292 -28.42 -1.57 5.57
C HIS A 292 -27.79 -2.21 4.32
N TRP A 293 -26.96 -3.24 4.50
CA TRP A 293 -26.32 -3.99 3.42
C TRP A 293 -27.35 -4.56 2.45
N ALA A 294 -28.38 -5.22 2.96
CA ALA A 294 -29.47 -5.80 2.16
C ALA A 294 -30.32 -4.76 1.40
N ARG A 295 -30.22 -3.47 1.76
CA ARG A 295 -31.02 -2.36 1.21
C ARG A 295 -30.17 -1.37 0.40
N SER A 296 -28.88 -1.63 0.25
CA SER A 296 -27.93 -0.80 -0.48
C SER A 296 -27.69 -1.37 -1.88
N LEU A 297 -27.29 -0.50 -2.81
CA LEU A 297 -27.07 -0.87 -4.21
C LEU A 297 -25.60 -1.23 -4.44
N PRO A 298 -25.26 -2.35 -5.10
CA PRO A 298 -23.89 -2.69 -5.44
C PRO A 298 -23.19 -1.61 -6.27
N LEU A 299 -21.95 -1.28 -5.89
CA LEU A 299 -21.01 -0.51 -6.70
C LEU A 299 -20.12 -1.51 -7.45
N GLY A 300 -20.23 -1.59 -8.78
CA GLY A 300 -19.25 -2.29 -9.62
C GLY A 300 -19.53 -3.77 -9.96
N ASP A 301 -20.55 -4.41 -9.39
CA ASP A 301 -20.82 -5.85 -9.60
C ASP A 301 -21.60 -6.20 -10.90
N ALA A 302 -21.15 -5.70 -12.05
CA ALA A 302 -21.66 -6.21 -13.35
C ALA A 302 -20.83 -7.39 -13.91
N ARG A 303 -19.70 -7.74 -13.30
CA ARG A 303 -18.79 -8.81 -13.81
C ARG A 303 -18.78 -10.10 -12.99
N ALA A 304 -18.90 -10.06 -11.66
CA ALA A 304 -18.76 -11.26 -10.83
C ALA A 304 -20.01 -12.18 -10.83
N ASP A 305 -21.21 -11.61 -11.02
CA ASP A 305 -22.47 -12.37 -11.11
C ASP A 305 -22.64 -13.11 -12.46
N ALA A 306 -21.85 -12.75 -13.47
CA ALA A 306 -21.81 -13.47 -14.75
C ALA A 306 -21.01 -14.77 -14.68
N GLU A 307 -20.10 -14.91 -13.69
CA GLU A 307 -19.21 -16.07 -13.57
C GLU A 307 -19.64 -17.06 -12.46
N ARG A 308 -20.45 -16.62 -11.49
CA ARG A 308 -21.07 -17.48 -10.46
C ARG A 308 -22.54 -17.71 -10.80
N GLY A 309 -22.78 -18.61 -11.74
CA GLY A 309 -24.12 -18.98 -12.23
C GLY A 309 -25.04 -19.67 -11.22
N GLU A 310 -25.32 -19.06 -10.07
CA GLU A 310 -26.35 -19.50 -9.11
C GLU A 310 -27.07 -18.27 -8.52
N GLY A 311 -27.91 -17.64 -9.34
CA GLY A 311 -28.97 -16.75 -8.83
C GLY A 311 -30.08 -17.57 -8.14
N PRO A 312 -30.79 -17.02 -7.13
CA PRO A 312 -31.91 -17.71 -6.50
C PRO A 312 -33.02 -17.99 -7.53
N PRO A 313 -33.84 -19.05 -7.34
CA PRO A 313 -34.70 -19.58 -8.40
C PRO A 313 -35.72 -18.54 -8.87
N ARG A 314 -35.54 -18.08 -10.11
CA ARG A 314 -36.53 -17.30 -10.85
C ARG A 314 -37.78 -18.15 -11.06
N GLY A 315 -38.84 -17.89 -10.29
CA GLY A 315 -40.18 -18.40 -10.57
C GLY A 315 -40.69 -17.85 -11.91
N PRO A 316 -41.48 -18.63 -12.69
CA PRO A 316 -41.92 -18.21 -14.00
C PRO A 316 -43.00 -17.13 -13.88
N VAL A 317 -42.68 -15.90 -14.25
CA VAL A 317 -43.69 -14.88 -14.54
C VAL A 317 -43.86 -14.81 -16.06
N ALA A 318 -44.99 -15.33 -16.52
CA ALA A 318 -45.42 -15.20 -17.90
C ALA A 318 -45.93 -13.77 -18.16
N GLY A 319 -45.51 -13.17 -19.28
CA GLY A 319 -46.24 -12.09 -19.93
C GLY A 319 -45.43 -10.87 -20.38
N ALA A 320 -45.38 -10.70 -21.71
CA ALA A 320 -45.17 -9.46 -22.47
C ALA A 320 -43.75 -8.88 -22.61
N GLY A 321 -43.27 -8.87 -23.87
CA GLY A 321 -42.23 -7.98 -24.39
C GLY A 321 -40.80 -8.41 -24.09
N ARG A 322 -40.06 -8.86 -25.11
CA ARG A 322 -38.59 -9.03 -25.01
C ARG A 322 -37.97 -7.66 -24.71
N THR A 323 -37.69 -7.39 -23.45
CA THR A 323 -36.97 -6.20 -23.01
C THR A 323 -35.49 -6.48 -23.17
N ARG A 324 -34.80 -5.63 -23.95
CA ARG A 324 -33.34 -5.63 -24.07
C ARG A 324 -32.73 -5.50 -22.66
N ASP A 325 -31.57 -6.12 -22.41
CA ASP A 325 -30.82 -5.86 -21.19
C ASP A 325 -30.14 -4.48 -21.24
N ALA A 326 -30.03 -3.81 -20.09
CA ALA A 326 -29.22 -2.59 -19.99
C ALA A 326 -27.75 -2.87 -20.37
N THR A 327 -27.13 -1.91 -21.03
CA THR A 327 -25.66 -1.88 -21.19
C THR A 327 -25.00 -1.47 -19.87
N ALA A 328 -23.70 -1.77 -19.72
CA ALA A 328 -22.94 -1.37 -18.53
C ALA A 328 -23.01 0.15 -18.29
N GLU A 329 -22.88 0.96 -19.35
CA GLU A 329 -23.01 2.43 -19.26
C GLU A 329 -24.40 2.88 -18.80
N GLU A 330 -25.45 2.21 -19.27
CA GLU A 330 -26.84 2.50 -18.86
C GLU A 330 -27.08 2.13 -17.39
N ARG A 331 -26.50 1.03 -16.90
CA ARG A 331 -26.56 0.65 -15.48
C ARG A 331 -25.83 1.65 -14.60
N THR A 332 -24.64 2.09 -15.01
CA THR A 332 -23.88 3.13 -14.28
C THR A 332 -24.66 4.44 -14.24
N LEU A 333 -25.21 4.89 -15.38
CA LEU A 333 -26.05 6.07 -15.45
C LEU A 333 -27.31 5.94 -14.56
N LEU A 334 -27.94 4.75 -14.56
CA LEU A 334 -29.09 4.44 -13.71
C LEU A 334 -28.75 4.47 -12.23
N ALA A 335 -27.62 3.89 -11.82
CA ALA A 335 -27.17 3.92 -10.44
C ALA A 335 -26.92 5.36 -9.99
N LEU A 336 -26.18 6.15 -10.79
CA LEU A 336 -25.90 7.56 -10.48
C LEU A 336 -27.19 8.40 -10.41
N MET A 337 -28.18 8.13 -11.25
CA MET A 337 -29.49 8.80 -11.21
C MET A 337 -30.39 8.32 -10.07
N ALA A 338 -30.40 7.02 -9.76
CA ALA A 338 -31.18 6.44 -8.67
C ALA A 338 -30.71 6.97 -7.31
N VAL A 339 -29.43 7.32 -7.24
CA VAL A 339 -28.77 7.94 -6.10
C VAL A 339 -29.06 9.46 -6.03
N GLY A 340 -29.76 10.05 -7.01
CA GLY A 340 -30.21 11.45 -6.95
C GLY A 340 -29.13 12.49 -7.29
N MET A 341 -28.04 12.04 -7.92
CA MET A 341 -26.94 12.91 -8.32
C MET A 341 -27.41 13.94 -9.36
N LYS A 342 -26.94 15.19 -9.26
CA LYS A 342 -27.29 16.26 -10.20
C LYS A 342 -26.61 16.05 -11.56
N ASP A 343 -27.27 16.44 -12.64
CA ASP A 343 -26.79 16.24 -14.01
C ASP A 343 -25.37 16.76 -14.23
N ASP A 344 -25.00 17.91 -13.67
CA ASP A 344 -23.66 18.47 -13.82
C ASP A 344 -22.58 17.65 -13.08
N ALA A 345 -22.94 16.92 -12.03
CA ALA A 345 -22.06 15.99 -11.35
C ALA A 345 -21.95 14.68 -12.13
N ILE A 346 -23.07 14.13 -12.63
CA ILE A 346 -23.08 12.93 -13.47
C ILE A 346 -22.29 13.16 -14.77
N ALA A 347 -22.42 14.35 -15.39
CA ALA A 347 -21.72 14.67 -16.63
C ALA A 347 -20.20 14.70 -16.45
N ARG A 348 -19.74 15.33 -15.35
CA ARG A 348 -18.31 15.32 -14.96
C ARG A 348 -17.82 13.89 -14.68
N GLN A 349 -18.62 13.11 -13.95
CA GLN A 349 -18.30 11.72 -13.59
C GLN A 349 -18.14 10.81 -14.81
N LEU A 350 -18.99 10.96 -15.81
CA LEU A 350 -18.94 10.16 -17.03
C LEU A 350 -17.97 10.71 -18.08
N GLY A 351 -17.26 11.83 -17.80
CA GLY A 351 -16.36 12.47 -18.75
C GLY A 351 -17.07 12.99 -20.02
N ILE A 352 -18.37 13.30 -19.93
CA ILE A 352 -19.21 13.72 -21.07
C ILE A 352 -19.77 15.13 -20.89
N SER A 353 -20.15 15.76 -22.00
CA SER A 353 -20.84 17.06 -21.93
C SER A 353 -22.23 16.94 -21.29
N PRO A 354 -22.75 17.99 -20.62
CA PRO A 354 -24.12 18.01 -20.10
C PRO A 354 -25.19 17.76 -21.17
N ARG A 355 -24.93 18.16 -22.44
CA ARG A 355 -25.79 17.84 -23.59
C ARG A 355 -25.83 16.35 -23.87
N THR A 356 -24.67 15.69 -23.84
CA THR A 356 -24.56 14.24 -24.04
C THR A 356 -25.28 13.49 -22.93
N LEU A 357 -25.12 13.92 -21.68
CA LEU A 357 -25.84 13.34 -20.55
C LEU A 357 -27.35 13.47 -20.72
N ARG A 358 -27.88 14.68 -20.98
CA ARG A 358 -29.32 14.88 -21.17
C ARG A 358 -29.91 13.98 -22.24
N ARG A 359 -29.21 13.84 -23.37
CA ARG A 359 -29.62 12.94 -24.45
C ARG A 359 -29.64 11.49 -23.98
N ARG A 360 -28.56 11.00 -23.34
CA ARG A 360 -28.48 9.62 -22.82
C ARG A 360 -29.55 9.33 -21.77
N THR A 361 -29.80 10.25 -20.85
CA THR A 361 -30.88 10.16 -19.87
C THR A 361 -32.24 10.10 -20.57
N GLN A 362 -32.49 10.92 -21.60
CA GLN A 362 -33.75 10.89 -22.34
C GLN A 362 -33.94 9.57 -23.10
N ASP A 363 -32.90 9.08 -23.78
CA ASP A 363 -32.90 7.79 -24.48
C ASP A 363 -33.20 6.65 -23.49
N LEU A 364 -32.64 6.72 -22.28
CA LEU A 364 -32.84 5.74 -21.22
C LEU A 364 -34.26 5.81 -20.61
N MET A 365 -34.80 7.01 -20.38
CA MET A 365 -36.18 7.21 -19.92
C MET A 365 -37.19 6.65 -20.93
N VAL A 366 -36.93 6.82 -22.23
CA VAL A 366 -37.74 6.23 -23.31
C VAL A 366 -37.64 4.70 -23.28
N ALA A 367 -36.44 4.14 -23.14
CA ALA A 367 -36.25 2.69 -23.06
C ALA A 367 -36.95 2.07 -21.83
N LEU A 368 -37.07 2.82 -20.74
CA LEU A 368 -37.76 2.44 -19.51
C LEU A 368 -39.24 2.83 -19.50
N GLU A 369 -39.77 3.44 -20.56
CA GLU A 369 -41.17 3.91 -20.61
C GLU A 369 -41.54 4.75 -19.37
N ALA A 370 -40.62 5.60 -18.92
CA ALA A 370 -40.76 6.38 -17.69
C ALA A 370 -40.85 7.88 -17.98
N ASP A 371 -41.81 8.55 -17.34
CA ASP A 371 -42.02 10.01 -17.47
C ASP A 371 -41.19 10.81 -16.45
N THR A 372 -40.77 10.17 -15.36
CA THR A 372 -39.96 10.78 -14.29
C THR A 372 -38.75 9.93 -13.92
N ARG A 373 -37.66 10.55 -13.46
CA ARG A 373 -36.44 9.85 -13.03
C ARG A 373 -36.72 8.83 -11.93
N PHE A 374 -37.66 9.14 -11.05
CA PHE A 374 -38.13 8.25 -10.01
C PHE A 374 -38.83 7.01 -10.59
N GLN A 375 -39.72 7.18 -11.59
CA GLN A 375 -40.31 6.07 -12.32
C GLN A 375 -39.26 5.24 -13.06
N ALA A 376 -38.25 5.88 -13.66
CA ALA A 376 -37.16 5.17 -14.32
C ALA A 376 -36.34 4.31 -13.35
N GLY A 377 -36.10 4.79 -12.13
CA GLY A 377 -35.45 3.99 -11.07
C GLY A 377 -36.29 2.77 -10.67
N ILE A 378 -37.60 2.95 -10.47
CA ILE A 378 -38.53 1.84 -10.15
C ILE A 378 -38.59 0.83 -11.30
N GLU A 379 -38.67 1.31 -12.54
CA GLU A 379 -38.72 0.44 -13.72
C GLU A 379 -37.41 -0.32 -13.91
N ALA A 380 -36.27 0.36 -13.77
CA ALA A 380 -34.96 -0.26 -13.90
C ALA A 380 -34.76 -1.37 -12.83
N ALA A 381 -35.19 -1.13 -11.59
CA ALA A 381 -35.18 -2.15 -10.55
C ALA A 381 -36.10 -3.34 -10.90
N ARG A 382 -37.31 -3.08 -11.42
CA ARG A 382 -38.25 -4.15 -11.82
C ARG A 382 -37.72 -5.00 -12.98
N ARG A 383 -36.95 -4.40 -13.89
CA ARG A 383 -36.35 -5.06 -15.06
C ARG A 383 -34.98 -5.69 -14.75
N GLY A 384 -34.44 -5.55 -13.54
CA GLY A 384 -33.10 -6.03 -13.19
C GLY A 384 -31.98 -5.29 -13.91
N TRP A 385 -32.20 -4.01 -14.23
CA TRP A 385 -31.18 -3.13 -14.82
C TRP A 385 -30.38 -2.37 -13.76
N LEU A 386 -30.74 -2.54 -12.48
CA LEU A 386 -30.09 -1.98 -11.30
C LEU A 386 -29.64 -3.09 -10.37
#